data_AF-A0A3D5A3D8-F1
#
_entry.id   AF-A0A3D5A3D8-F1
#
_cell.length_a   1.000
_cell.length_b   1.000
_cell.length_c   1.000
_cell.angle_alpha   90.00
_cell.angle_beta   90.00
_cell.angle_gamma   90.00
#
_symmetry.space_group_name_H-M   'P 1'
#
loop_
_entity.id
_entity.type
_entity.pdbx_description
1 polymer ?
#
loop_
_entity_poly.entity_id
_entity_poly.type
_entity_poly.pdbx_seq_one_letter_code
_entity_poly.pdbx_strand_id
1 'polypeptide(L)'
;MDLYGKDCRDAHRVELTMVDEGKPEGLSTEPERSAGHDTGSATAAEINGLRLKRQHDLHIAAQYVTLALCGLPAVRRVVLFGSVARPLEREKPRSASERRAGIEWTWHYCEDVDLAVWLDDLSDLRSLQQARSRALKLLLDAHGIGVAHHRVDLFLFEPGTDSYLGRVCAYAQCPKGKRDCATPGCGATPFLKQIRDFVLEPDALDPAYSICLYDATGHPAPAQSVLHSLMGEKKRP
;
A
#
# COMPACT_ATOMS: atom_id res chain seq x y z
N MET A 1 46.31 -25.61 -21.22
CA MET A 1 46.28 -25.52 -19.75
C MET A 1 44.82 -25.54 -19.34
N ASP A 2 44.32 -26.78 -19.19
CA ASP A 2 43.28 -27.33 -18.29
C ASP A 2 42.14 -26.39 -17.87
N LEU A 3 40.85 -26.56 -18.22
CA LEU A 3 39.97 -27.73 -18.36
C LEU A 3 39.95 -28.66 -17.12
N TYR A 4 38.92 -28.51 -16.29
CA TYR A 4 38.38 -29.58 -15.45
C TYR A 4 36.85 -29.54 -15.46
N GLY A 5 36.27 -30.55 -16.11
CA GLY A 5 34.91 -31.02 -15.87
C GLY A 5 34.93 -32.34 -15.08
N LYS A 6 33.77 -32.74 -14.57
CA LYS A 6 33.28 -34.10 -14.29
C LYS A 6 31.91 -33.96 -13.63
N ASP A 7 30.80 -34.20 -14.31
CA ASP A 7 30.16 -35.50 -14.62
C ASP A 7 30.06 -36.46 -13.43
N CYS A 8 28.81 -36.74 -13.03
CA CYS A 8 28.37 -38.02 -12.47
C CYS A 8 26.96 -38.28 -13.01
N ARG A 9 26.86 -39.26 -13.91
CA ARG A 9 25.64 -39.91 -14.38
C ARG A 9 25.41 -41.21 -13.61
N ASP A 10 24.13 -41.56 -13.51
CA ASP A 10 23.52 -42.90 -13.52
C ASP A 10 23.89 -43.92 -12.43
N ALA A 11 22.86 -44.51 -11.79
CA ALA A 11 22.30 -45.77 -12.29
C ALA A 11 21.08 -46.31 -11.50
N HIS A 12 20.25 -47.06 -12.24
CA HIS A 12 19.35 -48.16 -11.85
C HIS A 12 17.88 -47.93 -11.42
N ARG A 13 17.03 -47.80 -12.45
CA ARG A 13 15.98 -48.75 -12.90
C ARG A 13 15.55 -49.89 -11.93
N VAL A 14 14.24 -49.98 -11.65
CA VAL A 14 13.43 -51.22 -11.76
C VAL A 14 12.00 -50.87 -12.21
N GLU A 15 11.62 -51.36 -13.39
CA GLU A 15 10.25 -51.54 -13.88
C GLU A 15 9.70 -52.87 -13.34
N LEU A 16 8.40 -52.92 -12.99
CA LEU A 16 7.62 -54.16 -12.94
C LEU A 16 6.19 -53.87 -13.39
N THR A 17 5.77 -54.61 -14.40
CA THR A 17 4.50 -54.53 -15.13
C THR A 17 3.42 -55.44 -14.55
N MET A 18 2.18 -54.92 -14.58
CA MET A 18 0.91 -55.56 -14.99
C MET A 18 0.46 -56.88 -14.34
N VAL A 19 -0.70 -56.87 -13.66
CA VAL A 19 -1.81 -57.80 -13.94
C VAL A 19 -3.16 -57.10 -13.68
N ASP A 20 -4.04 -57.21 -14.67
CA ASP A 20 -5.46 -56.83 -14.76
C ASP A 20 -6.33 -57.98 -14.24
N GLU A 21 -7.31 -57.73 -13.36
CA GLU A 21 -8.53 -58.57 -13.24
C GLU A 21 -9.70 -57.77 -12.65
N GLY A 22 -10.83 -57.73 -13.38
CA GLY A 22 -12.15 -57.93 -12.76
C GLY A 22 -13.08 -56.73 -12.57
N LYS A 23 -13.89 -56.44 -13.60
CA LYS A 23 -15.21 -55.78 -13.48
C LYS A 23 -16.22 -56.75 -12.82
N PRO A 24 -17.12 -56.26 -11.95
CA PRO A 24 -18.52 -56.53 -12.24
C PRO A 24 -19.42 -55.30 -12.08
N GLU A 25 -20.47 -55.30 -12.89
CA GLU A 25 -21.57 -54.35 -12.90
C GLU A 25 -22.48 -54.52 -11.68
N GLY A 26 -23.02 -53.43 -11.15
CA GLY A 26 -24.11 -53.53 -10.17
C GLY A 26 -24.47 -52.23 -9.46
N LEU A 27 -25.64 -51.71 -9.82
CA LEU A 27 -26.54 -50.86 -9.04
C LEU A 27 -26.17 -49.39 -8.79
N SER A 28 -26.80 -48.56 -9.60
CA SER A 28 -27.30 -47.23 -9.27
C SER A 28 -27.92 -47.17 -7.86
N THR A 29 -27.28 -46.41 -6.99
CA THR A 29 -27.95 -45.65 -5.93
C THR A 29 -27.27 -44.28 -5.90
N GLU A 30 -28.06 -43.24 -6.16
CA GLU A 30 -27.61 -41.85 -6.06
C GLU A 30 -27.13 -41.57 -4.63
N PRO A 31 -25.89 -41.10 -4.40
CA PRO A 31 -25.62 -40.35 -3.20
C PRO A 31 -26.11 -38.93 -3.44
N GLU A 32 -27.11 -38.59 -2.65
CA GLU A 32 -27.59 -37.27 -2.31
C GLU A 32 -26.56 -36.17 -2.56
N ARG A 33 -27.03 -35.12 -3.24
CA ARG A 33 -26.39 -33.82 -3.41
C ARG A 33 -25.65 -33.40 -2.14
N SER A 34 -24.35 -33.68 -2.09
CA SER A 34 -23.51 -33.24 -1.00
C SER A 34 -23.47 -31.72 -1.04
N ALA A 35 -23.94 -31.14 0.07
CA ALA A 35 -23.65 -29.82 0.58
C ALA A 35 -23.13 -28.80 -0.44
N GLY A 36 -23.98 -27.83 -0.74
CA GLY A 36 -23.56 -26.58 -1.35
C GLY A 36 -22.26 -26.10 -0.70
N HIS A 37 -21.30 -25.79 -1.54
CA HIS A 37 -20.06 -25.15 -1.20
C HIS A 37 -20.41 -23.83 -0.47
N ASP A 38 -20.48 -23.89 0.85
CA ASP A 38 -20.63 -22.71 1.70
C ASP A 38 -19.31 -21.94 1.62
N THR A 39 -19.19 -21.15 0.56
CA THR A 39 -18.12 -20.16 0.42
C THR A 39 -18.41 -19.09 1.44
N GLY A 40 -17.87 -19.30 2.63
CA GLY A 40 -18.10 -18.53 3.85
C GLY A 40 -18.29 -17.05 3.56
N SER A 41 -19.54 -16.62 3.61
CA SER A 41 -19.88 -15.21 3.61
C SER A 41 -19.35 -14.62 4.91
N ALA A 42 -18.24 -13.89 4.84
CA ALA A 42 -17.70 -13.18 6.00
C ALA A 42 -18.80 -12.33 6.63
N THR A 43 -18.93 -12.44 7.95
CA THR A 43 -19.89 -11.70 8.76
C THR A 43 -19.55 -10.20 8.73
N ALA A 44 -20.54 -9.36 9.05
CA ALA A 44 -20.32 -7.91 9.16
C ALA A 44 -19.20 -7.56 10.17
N ALA A 45 -19.09 -8.33 11.26
CA ALA A 45 -18.06 -8.14 12.27
C ALA A 45 -16.65 -8.44 11.72
N GLU A 46 -16.48 -9.52 10.95
CA GLU A 46 -15.20 -9.88 10.34
C GLU A 46 -14.76 -8.84 9.31
N ILE A 47 -15.69 -8.41 8.44
CA ILE A 47 -15.42 -7.36 7.45
C ILE A 47 -15.02 -6.05 8.13
N ASN A 48 -15.75 -5.66 9.16
CA ASN A 48 -15.43 -4.45 9.92
C ASN A 48 -14.10 -4.55 10.66
N GLY A 49 -13.78 -5.72 11.22
CA GLY A 49 -12.48 -6.00 11.83
C GLY A 49 -11.33 -5.87 10.83
N LEU A 50 -11.51 -6.39 9.61
CA LEU A 50 -10.54 -6.24 8.53
C LEU A 50 -10.36 -4.77 8.11
N ARG A 51 -11.44 -3.99 8.03
CA ARG A 51 -11.36 -2.55 7.69
C ARG A 51 -10.69 -1.72 8.78
N LEU A 52 -10.96 -2.02 10.05
CA LEU A 52 -10.26 -1.42 11.20
C LEU A 52 -8.76 -1.72 11.15
N LYS A 53 -8.40 -3.00 10.99
CA LYS A 53 -7.00 -3.41 10.84
C LYS A 53 -6.34 -2.74 9.63
N ARG A 54 -7.05 -2.66 8.50
CA ARG A 54 -6.54 -2.01 7.28
C ARG A 54 -6.24 -0.53 7.51
N GLN A 55 -7.16 0.23 8.11
CA GLN A 55 -6.90 1.64 8.41
C GLN A 55 -5.70 1.80 9.35
N HIS A 56 -5.62 0.95 10.38
CA HIS A 56 -4.49 0.94 11.32
C HIS A 56 -3.15 0.66 10.63
N ASP A 57 -3.08 -0.38 9.79
CA ASP A 57 -1.88 -0.73 9.02
C ASP A 57 -1.46 0.43 8.09
N LEU A 58 -2.42 1.14 7.49
CA LEU A 58 -2.18 2.30 6.64
C LEU A 58 -1.73 3.55 7.43
N HIS A 59 -2.23 3.75 8.66
CA HIS A 59 -1.71 4.77 9.59
C HIS A 59 -0.24 4.54 9.90
N ILE A 60 0.13 3.30 10.23
CA ILE A 60 1.53 2.95 10.50
C ILE A 60 2.39 3.19 9.25
N ALA A 61 1.89 2.81 8.06
CA ALA A 61 2.60 3.08 6.81
C ALA A 61 2.82 4.58 6.56
N ALA A 62 1.81 5.42 6.82
CA ALA A 62 1.93 6.87 6.73
C ALA A 62 3.02 7.43 7.65
N GLN A 63 3.10 6.92 8.89
CA GLN A 63 4.14 7.33 9.85
C GLN A 63 5.53 6.88 9.41
N TYR A 64 5.70 5.63 8.96
CA TYR A 64 6.97 5.11 8.44
C TYR A 64 7.49 5.93 7.27
N VAL A 65 6.61 6.21 6.31
CA VAL A 65 6.95 7.03 5.15
C VAL A 65 7.30 8.44 5.61
N THR A 66 6.50 9.06 6.48
CA THR A 66 6.79 10.39 7.03
C THR A 66 8.17 10.46 7.66
N LEU A 67 8.53 9.52 8.55
CA LEU A 67 9.84 9.48 9.19
C LEU A 67 10.99 9.44 8.17
N ALA A 68 10.84 8.67 7.09
CA ALA A 68 11.83 8.62 6.02
C ALA A 68 11.90 9.93 5.21
N LEU A 69 10.76 10.60 5.00
CA LEU A 69 10.71 11.89 4.32
C LEU A 69 11.33 13.01 5.17
N CYS A 70 11.12 13.01 6.49
CA CYS A 70 11.67 14.03 7.40
C CYS A 70 13.20 14.09 7.39
N GLY A 71 13.87 13.00 7.00
CA GLY A 71 15.32 12.97 6.83
C GLY A 71 15.83 13.73 5.60
N LEU A 72 14.94 14.23 4.74
CA LEU A 72 15.27 14.98 3.53
C LEU A 72 15.20 16.50 3.81
N PRO A 73 16.27 17.27 3.57
CA PRO A 73 16.33 18.69 3.94
C PRO A 73 15.26 19.58 3.30
N ALA A 74 14.74 19.20 2.13
CA ALA A 74 13.73 19.97 1.41
C ALA A 74 12.32 19.82 2.01
N VAL A 75 12.06 18.81 2.85
CA VAL A 75 10.73 18.53 3.41
C VAL A 75 10.45 19.45 4.60
N ARG A 76 9.35 20.21 4.51
CA ARG A 76 8.93 21.17 5.55
C ARG A 76 7.74 20.70 6.35
N ARG A 77 6.77 20.07 5.70
CA ARG A 77 5.55 19.59 6.35
C ARG A 77 5.06 18.30 5.68
N VAL A 78 4.55 17.37 6.47
CA VAL A 78 3.87 16.17 5.99
C VAL A 78 2.53 16.04 6.73
N VAL A 79 1.45 16.01 5.95
CA VAL A 79 0.08 15.85 6.44
C VAL A 79 -0.52 14.60 5.82
N LEU A 80 -1.05 13.71 6.65
CA LEU A 80 -1.89 12.60 6.23
C LEU A 80 -3.31 13.10 6.03
N PHE A 81 -3.89 12.83 4.86
CA PHE A 81 -5.26 13.20 4.53
C PHE A 81 -5.98 12.04 3.83
N GLY A 82 -7.18 12.30 3.30
CA GLY A 82 -7.99 11.29 2.61
C GLY A 82 -8.64 10.29 3.57
N SER A 83 -9.11 9.17 3.02
CA SER A 83 -9.89 8.16 3.77
C SER A 83 -9.17 7.66 5.02
N VAL A 84 -7.85 7.47 4.92
CA VAL A 84 -7.04 6.95 6.01
C VAL A 84 -6.97 7.93 7.19
N ALA A 85 -6.97 9.24 6.96
CA ALA A 85 -6.86 10.25 8.02
C ALA A 85 -8.14 10.40 8.86
N ARG A 86 -9.30 10.13 8.25
CA ARG A 86 -10.61 10.39 8.87
C ARG A 86 -10.98 9.31 9.89
N PRO A 87 -11.70 9.65 10.98
CA PRO A 87 -12.37 8.64 11.79
C PRO A 87 -13.24 7.73 10.92
N LEU A 88 -13.29 6.42 11.23
CA LEU A 88 -14.14 5.51 10.46
C LEU A 88 -15.61 5.89 10.62
N GLU A 89 -16.25 6.08 9.48
CA GLU A 89 -17.67 6.36 9.35
C GLU A 89 -18.41 5.14 8.84
N ARG A 90 -19.67 4.99 9.25
CA ARG A 90 -20.52 3.90 8.76
C ARG A 90 -20.99 4.22 7.34
N GLU A 91 -20.75 3.29 6.43
CA GLU A 91 -21.24 3.34 5.05
C GLU A 91 -22.14 2.13 4.75
N LYS A 92 -23.02 2.31 3.77
CA LYS A 92 -23.70 1.17 3.14
C LYS A 92 -22.67 0.28 2.44
N PRO A 93 -22.85 -1.05 2.44
CA PRO A 93 -21.88 -1.93 1.81
C PRO A 93 -21.70 -1.65 0.31
N ARG A 94 -20.44 -1.46 -0.09
CA ARG A 94 -20.06 -1.13 -1.46
C ARG A 94 -20.10 -2.35 -2.38
N SER A 95 -19.79 -3.54 -1.87
CA SER A 95 -19.75 -4.74 -2.71
C SER A 95 -21.13 -5.41 -2.86
N ALA A 96 -21.37 -6.00 -4.02
CA ALA A 96 -22.59 -6.76 -4.27
C ALA A 96 -22.69 -8.02 -3.39
N SER A 97 -21.56 -8.63 -3.02
CA SER A 97 -21.51 -9.76 -2.11
C SER A 97 -21.98 -9.39 -0.70
N GLU A 98 -21.48 -8.28 -0.14
CA GLU A 98 -21.91 -7.79 1.18
C GLU A 98 -23.40 -7.47 1.21
N ARG A 99 -23.92 -6.82 0.14
CA ARG A 99 -25.36 -6.53 0.03
C ARG A 99 -26.19 -7.81 -0.04
N ARG A 100 -25.75 -8.83 -0.79
CA ARG A 100 -26.44 -10.13 -0.85
C ARG A 100 -26.40 -10.89 0.47
N ALA A 101 -25.35 -10.70 1.27
CA ALA A 101 -25.22 -11.26 2.60
C ALA A 101 -26.09 -10.55 3.66
N GLY A 102 -26.89 -9.55 3.28
CA GLY A 102 -27.77 -8.83 4.21
C GLY A 102 -27.03 -7.91 5.19
N ILE A 103 -25.78 -7.55 4.91
CA ILE A 103 -25.02 -6.64 5.76
C ILE A 103 -25.60 -5.22 5.61
N GLU A 104 -26.01 -4.61 6.72
CA GLU A 104 -26.65 -3.29 6.70
C GLU A 104 -25.63 -2.14 6.63
N TRP A 105 -24.49 -2.29 7.29
CA TRP A 105 -23.44 -1.27 7.35
C TRP A 105 -22.05 -1.89 7.45
N THR A 106 -21.06 -1.13 6.95
CA THR A 106 -19.64 -1.41 7.08
C THR A 106 -18.87 -0.12 7.38
N TRP A 107 -17.69 -0.19 7.99
CA TRP A 107 -16.80 0.99 8.07
C TRP A 107 -16.40 1.45 6.67
N HIS A 108 -16.22 2.75 6.39
CA HIS A 108 -15.76 3.18 5.07
C HIS A 108 -14.45 2.49 4.68
N TYR A 109 -14.25 2.28 3.39
CA TYR A 109 -13.08 1.56 2.90
C TYR A 109 -11.88 2.50 2.74
N CYS A 110 -10.76 2.15 3.38
CA CYS A 110 -9.47 2.83 3.24
C CYS A 110 -8.58 2.06 2.24
N GLU A 111 -8.32 2.68 1.09
CA GLU A 111 -7.60 2.02 0.00
C GLU A 111 -6.11 2.38 -0.03
N ASP A 112 -5.84 3.68 -0.06
CA ASP A 112 -4.53 4.30 -0.29
C ASP A 112 -4.17 5.27 0.85
N VAL A 113 -2.88 5.50 1.05
CA VAL A 113 -2.34 6.53 1.94
C VAL A 113 -2.09 7.79 1.12
N ASP A 114 -2.77 8.88 1.46
CA ASP A 114 -2.58 10.19 0.83
C ASP A 114 -1.76 11.09 1.75
N LEU A 115 -0.55 11.47 1.33
CA LEU A 115 0.32 12.39 2.05
C LEU A 115 0.46 13.69 1.27
N ALA A 116 0.11 14.80 1.89
CA ALA A 116 0.45 16.13 1.42
C ALA A 116 1.83 16.52 1.98
N VAL A 117 2.75 16.89 1.09
CA VAL A 117 4.16 17.12 1.38
C VAL A 117 4.55 18.51 0.88
N TRP A 118 4.96 19.38 1.80
CA TRP A 118 5.48 20.71 1.46
C TRP A 118 6.98 20.64 1.26
N LEU A 119 7.44 21.16 0.12
CA LEU A 119 8.83 21.08 -0.33
C LEU A 119 9.35 22.45 -0.75
N ASP A 120 10.55 22.80 -0.28
CA ASP A 120 11.22 24.03 -0.74
C ASP A 120 11.76 23.92 -2.17
N ASP A 121 12.05 22.70 -2.63
CA ASP A 121 12.72 22.45 -3.89
C ASP A 121 12.24 21.13 -4.51
N LEU A 122 12.15 21.13 -5.84
CA LEU A 122 11.70 19.99 -6.65
C LEU A 122 12.85 19.30 -7.38
N SER A 123 14.11 19.67 -7.14
CA SER A 123 15.25 19.14 -7.92
C SER A 123 15.50 17.64 -7.70
N ASP A 124 15.13 17.08 -6.53
CA ASP A 124 15.37 15.68 -6.18
C ASP A 124 14.11 14.93 -5.70
N LEU A 125 13.08 14.90 -6.53
CA LEU A 125 11.87 14.10 -6.27
C LEU A 125 12.14 12.58 -6.29
N ARG A 126 13.28 12.14 -6.84
CA ARG A 126 13.69 10.74 -6.81
C ARG A 126 14.00 10.30 -5.38
N SER A 127 14.63 11.14 -4.57
CA SER A 127 14.89 10.84 -3.16
C SER A 127 13.60 10.63 -2.35
N LEU A 128 12.53 11.39 -2.62
CA LEU A 128 11.21 11.16 -1.99
C LEU A 128 10.64 9.78 -2.37
N GLN A 129 10.69 9.44 -3.67
CA GLN A 129 10.23 8.15 -4.17
C GLN A 129 11.00 6.99 -3.52
N GLN A 130 12.32 7.11 -3.40
CA GLN A 130 13.18 6.11 -2.77
C GLN A 130 12.97 6.04 -1.25
N ALA A 131 12.75 7.17 -0.58
CA ALA A 131 12.43 7.22 0.84
C ALA A 131 11.14 6.45 1.13
N ARG A 132 10.07 6.70 0.37
CA ARG A 132 8.81 5.93 0.45
C ARG A 132 9.06 4.43 0.28
N SER A 133 9.73 4.02 -0.81
CA SER A 133 9.95 2.60 -1.09
C SER A 133 10.77 1.90 -0.01
N ARG A 134 11.81 2.57 0.52
CA ARG A 134 12.62 2.04 1.63
C ARG A 134 11.82 1.94 2.94
N ALA A 135 11.00 2.94 3.24
CA ALA A 135 10.15 2.94 4.43
C ALA A 135 9.16 1.77 4.42
N LEU A 136 8.52 1.51 3.28
CA LEU A 136 7.58 0.39 3.15
C LEU A 136 8.28 -0.97 3.19
N LYS A 137 9.49 -1.08 2.64
CA LYS A 137 10.32 -2.28 2.81
C LYS A 137 10.64 -2.53 4.29
N LEU A 138 11.04 -1.48 5.01
CA LEU A 138 11.34 -1.57 6.44
C LEU A 138 10.10 -1.94 7.26
N LEU A 139 8.94 -1.37 6.95
CA LEU A 139 7.67 -1.70 7.60
C LEU A 139 7.33 -3.18 7.43
N LEU A 140 7.47 -3.71 6.21
CA LEU A 140 7.27 -5.13 5.95
C LEU A 140 8.24 -6.00 6.76
N ASP A 141 9.52 -5.62 6.78
CA ASP A 141 10.56 -6.40 7.47
C ASP A 141 10.40 -6.36 9.00
N ALA A 142 9.96 -5.22 9.56
CA ALA A 142 9.84 -5.03 11.01
C ALA A 142 8.51 -5.55 11.59
N HIS A 143 7.41 -5.41 10.85
CA HIS A 143 6.06 -5.66 11.36
C HIS A 143 5.24 -6.64 10.52
N GLY A 144 5.75 -7.13 9.40
CA GLY A 144 4.99 -7.97 8.48
C GLY A 144 3.85 -7.23 7.76
N ILE A 145 3.82 -5.89 7.82
CA ILE A 145 2.77 -5.07 7.22
C ILE A 145 3.15 -4.76 5.76
N GLY A 146 2.45 -5.40 4.82
CA GLY A 146 2.66 -5.20 3.39
C GLY A 146 1.79 -4.09 2.80
N VAL A 147 2.41 -2.99 2.38
CA VAL A 147 1.75 -1.92 1.61
C VAL A 147 2.54 -1.67 0.33
N ALA A 148 1.86 -1.74 -0.81
CA ALA A 148 2.50 -1.50 -2.10
C ALA A 148 2.83 -0.01 -2.25
N HIS A 149 3.99 0.32 -2.83
CA HIS A 149 4.45 1.70 -2.99
C HIS A 149 3.51 2.60 -3.81
N HIS A 150 2.70 2.03 -4.70
CA HIS A 150 1.70 2.77 -5.49
C HIS A 150 0.40 3.03 -4.71
N ARG A 151 0.25 2.46 -3.51
CA ARG A 151 -0.83 2.72 -2.55
C ARG A 151 -0.46 3.83 -1.55
N VAL A 152 0.68 4.50 -1.78
CA VAL A 152 1.14 5.65 -0.98
C VAL A 152 1.47 6.80 -1.92
N ASP A 153 0.61 7.80 -1.88
CA ASP A 153 0.60 8.94 -2.76
C ASP A 153 1.19 10.15 -2.05
N LEU A 154 2.18 10.77 -2.70
CA LEU A 154 2.85 11.97 -2.18
C LEU A 154 2.43 13.15 -3.06
N PHE A 155 1.46 13.92 -2.59
CA PHE A 155 0.99 15.16 -3.20
C PHE A 155 1.89 16.29 -2.75
N LEU A 156 2.39 17.08 -3.70
CA LEU A 156 3.40 18.09 -3.45
C LEU A 156 2.78 19.48 -3.42
N PHE A 157 3.20 20.27 -2.44
CA PHE A 157 2.69 21.61 -2.21
C PHE A 157 3.83 22.61 -2.02
N GLU A 158 3.62 23.84 -2.49
CA GLU A 158 4.52 24.96 -2.29
C GLU A 158 4.37 25.55 -0.88
N PRO A 159 5.46 25.69 -0.10
CA PRO A 159 5.45 26.40 1.17
C PRO A 159 4.95 27.85 1.04
N GLY A 160 4.07 28.26 1.94
CA GLY A 160 3.58 29.64 2.04
C GLY A 160 2.38 29.96 1.15
N THR A 161 2.22 29.31 0.00
CA THR A 161 1.05 29.50 -0.88
C THR A 161 0.07 28.34 -0.83
N ASP A 162 0.48 27.18 -0.32
CA ASP A 162 -0.28 25.92 -0.36
C ASP A 162 -0.71 25.52 -1.78
N SER A 163 0.01 26.00 -2.80
CA SER A 163 -0.26 25.67 -4.19
C SER A 163 0.09 24.22 -4.47
N TYR A 164 -0.86 23.46 -5.04
CA TYR A 164 -0.62 22.10 -5.49
C TYR A 164 0.32 22.08 -6.70
N LEU A 165 1.41 21.33 -6.60
CA LEU A 165 2.48 21.26 -7.61
C LEU A 165 2.41 19.99 -8.47
N GLY A 166 1.73 18.95 -7.99
CA GLY A 166 1.69 17.63 -8.61
C GLY A 166 1.92 16.51 -7.60
N ARG A 167 2.19 15.30 -8.08
CA ARG A 167 2.43 14.13 -7.24
C ARG A 167 3.77 13.49 -7.58
N VAL A 168 4.45 12.88 -6.59
CA VAL A 168 5.62 12.03 -6.86
C VAL A 168 5.19 10.79 -7.65
N CYS A 169 5.78 10.61 -8.82
CA CYS A 169 5.47 9.49 -9.71
C CYS A 169 5.80 8.13 -9.06
N ALA A 170 4.87 7.18 -9.16
CA ALA A 170 5.09 5.81 -8.68
C ALA A 170 6.04 5.00 -9.59
N TYR A 171 6.19 5.39 -10.87
CA TYR A 171 7.07 4.72 -11.81
C TYR A 171 8.56 5.04 -11.56
N ALA A 172 9.44 4.14 -12.03
CA ALA A 172 10.89 4.32 -11.95
C ALA A 172 11.45 5.46 -12.83
N GLN A 173 10.61 6.10 -13.63
CA GLN A 173 10.90 7.29 -14.44
C GLN A 173 9.61 8.07 -14.67
N CYS A 174 9.70 9.38 -14.87
CA CYS A 174 8.58 10.22 -15.29
C CYS A 174 9.06 11.21 -16.37
N PRO A 175 8.41 11.27 -17.54
CA PRO A 175 7.25 10.46 -17.95
C PRO A 175 7.62 8.99 -18.27
N LYS A 176 6.66 8.07 -18.10
CA LYS A 176 6.83 6.63 -18.44
C LYS A 176 6.28 6.27 -19.83
N GLY A 177 5.73 7.22 -20.57
CA GLY A 177 5.03 6.97 -21.84
C GLY A 177 3.71 6.20 -21.67
N LYS A 178 3.16 6.20 -20.46
CA LYS A 178 1.84 5.63 -20.14
C LYS A 178 0.75 6.69 -20.34
N ARG A 179 -0.50 6.26 -20.50
CA ARG A 179 -1.65 7.15 -20.77
C ARG A 179 -1.81 8.24 -19.70
N ASP A 180 -1.56 7.87 -18.45
CA ASP A 180 -1.57 8.74 -17.28
C ASP A 180 -0.35 9.68 -17.18
N CYS A 181 0.62 9.57 -18.11
CA CYS A 181 1.70 10.53 -18.29
C CYS A 181 1.46 11.51 -19.45
N ALA A 182 0.35 11.39 -20.19
CA ALA A 182 0.02 12.27 -21.30
C ALA A 182 -0.53 13.65 -20.85
N THR A 183 -0.72 13.85 -19.54
CA THR A 183 -1.13 15.14 -18.96
C THR A 183 -0.07 16.21 -19.26
N PRO A 184 -0.46 17.41 -19.75
CA PRO A 184 0.47 18.52 -19.93
C PRO A 184 1.31 18.80 -18.68
N GLY A 185 2.60 19.09 -18.86
CA GLY A 185 3.54 19.34 -17.76
C GLY A 185 3.99 18.10 -16.98
N CYS A 186 3.45 16.90 -17.24
CA CYS A 186 3.89 15.67 -16.59
C CYS A 186 5.35 15.34 -16.94
N GLY A 187 6.19 15.22 -15.91
CA GLY A 187 7.61 14.95 -16.07
C GLY A 187 8.43 16.14 -16.60
N ALA A 188 7.86 17.36 -16.66
CA ALA A 188 8.63 18.58 -16.93
C ALA A 188 9.75 18.75 -15.88
N THR A 189 9.43 18.46 -14.62
CA THR A 189 10.39 18.13 -13.58
C THR A 189 10.48 16.60 -13.44
N PRO A 190 11.68 15.99 -13.43
CA PRO A 190 11.81 14.54 -13.26
C PRO A 190 11.06 14.04 -12.02
N PHE A 191 10.32 12.94 -12.17
CA PHE A 191 9.44 12.34 -11.15
C PHE A 191 8.23 13.18 -10.71
N LEU A 192 8.00 14.38 -11.26
CA LEU A 192 6.78 15.15 -11.02
C LEU A 192 5.66 14.70 -11.96
N LYS A 193 4.65 14.01 -11.41
CA LYS A 193 3.48 13.56 -12.15
C LYS A 193 2.37 14.61 -12.05
N GLN A 194 1.81 14.97 -13.21
CA GLN A 194 0.58 15.75 -13.27
C GLN A 194 -0.63 14.82 -13.37
N ILE A 195 -1.63 15.06 -12.52
CA ILE A 195 -2.89 14.32 -12.52
C ILE A 195 -3.90 15.13 -13.30
N ARG A 196 -4.45 14.54 -14.36
CA ARG A 196 -5.41 15.22 -15.22
C ARG A 196 -6.67 15.55 -14.43
N ASP A 197 -7.13 16.78 -14.55
CA ASP A 197 -8.37 17.29 -13.94
C ASP A 197 -8.40 17.15 -12.41
N PHE A 198 -7.24 17.04 -11.76
CA PHE A 198 -7.17 16.93 -10.31
C PHE A 198 -7.54 18.27 -9.66
N VAL A 199 -8.54 18.21 -8.79
CA VAL A 199 -8.94 19.29 -7.91
C VAL A 199 -8.89 18.73 -6.51
N LEU A 200 -8.07 19.34 -5.65
CA LEU A 200 -8.09 19.04 -4.23
C LEU A 200 -9.37 19.62 -3.64
N GLU A 201 -10.14 18.81 -2.91
CA GLU A 201 -11.33 19.30 -2.22
C GLU A 201 -10.92 20.41 -1.24
N PRO A 202 -11.68 21.53 -1.12
CA PRO A 202 -11.28 22.67 -0.30
C PRO A 202 -11.02 22.33 1.18
N ASP A 203 -11.71 21.31 1.70
CA ASP A 203 -11.62 20.82 3.07
C ASP A 203 -10.74 19.56 3.22
N ALA A 204 -10.08 19.10 2.14
CA ALA A 204 -9.26 17.88 2.17
C ALA A 204 -8.12 17.96 3.20
N LEU A 205 -7.62 19.17 3.46
CA LEU A 205 -6.53 19.45 4.41
C LEU A 205 -7.03 20.17 5.68
N ASP A 206 -8.34 20.20 5.92
CA ASP A 206 -8.88 20.74 7.16
C ASP A 206 -8.31 19.92 8.35
N PRO A 207 -7.84 20.57 9.44
CA PRO A 207 -7.36 19.87 10.64
C PRO A 207 -8.38 18.90 11.27
N ALA A 208 -9.68 19.05 11.00
CA ALA A 208 -10.73 18.12 11.43
C ALA A 208 -10.68 16.78 10.67
N TYR A 209 -10.11 16.76 9.46
CA TYR A 209 -10.11 15.61 8.55
C TYR A 209 -8.70 15.16 8.12
N SER A 210 -7.67 15.78 8.70
CA SER A 210 -6.27 15.51 8.39
C SER A 210 -5.43 15.43 9.65
N ILE A 211 -4.26 14.79 9.54
CA ILE A 211 -3.35 14.58 10.65
C ILE A 211 -1.98 15.13 10.25
N CYS A 212 -1.51 16.16 10.96
CA CYS A 212 -0.14 16.63 10.82
C CYS A 212 0.81 15.58 11.41
N LEU A 213 1.64 14.96 10.55
CA LEU A 213 2.60 13.94 10.96
C LEU A 213 4.00 14.53 11.16
N TYR A 214 4.31 15.62 10.47
CA TYR A 214 5.58 16.34 10.57
C TYR A 214 5.42 17.82 10.22
N ASP A 215 6.05 18.68 11.00
CA ASP A 215 6.21 20.11 10.72
C ASP A 215 7.59 20.59 11.23
N ALA A 216 8.41 21.11 10.33
CA ALA A 216 9.75 21.62 10.63
C ALA A 216 9.73 22.89 11.51
N THR A 217 8.60 23.58 11.63
CA THR A 217 8.44 24.81 12.43
C THR A 217 8.01 24.54 13.88
N GLY A 218 7.72 23.28 14.25
CA GLY A 218 7.45 22.89 15.63
C GLY A 218 5.99 23.05 16.11
N HIS A 219 5.01 23.17 15.21
CA HIS A 219 3.59 23.00 15.52
C HIS A 219 3.13 21.57 15.19
N PRO A 220 2.40 20.92 16.10
CA PRO A 220 2.84 19.68 16.72
C PRO A 220 3.10 18.55 15.72
N ALA A 221 4.35 18.11 15.73
CA ALA A 221 4.80 16.76 15.41
C ALA A 221 5.64 16.26 16.60
N PRO A 222 6.16 15.03 16.61
CA PRO A 222 5.54 13.74 16.80
C PRO A 222 5.90 13.18 18.20
N ALA A 223 5.66 13.93 19.27
CA ALA A 223 5.90 13.46 20.65
C ALA A 223 4.98 12.28 21.08
N GLN A 224 4.00 11.92 20.23
CA GLN A 224 3.13 10.75 20.40
C GLN A 224 3.44 9.63 19.39
N SER A 225 4.46 9.76 18.54
CA SER A 225 4.85 8.68 17.62
C SER A 225 5.58 7.59 18.40
N VAL A 226 4.87 6.50 18.64
CA VAL A 226 5.37 5.27 19.29
C VAL A 226 6.60 4.68 18.54
N LEU A 227 6.86 5.13 17.31
CA LEU A 227 7.95 4.64 16.46
C LEU A 227 9.32 5.26 16.74
N HIS A 228 9.43 6.39 17.45
CA HIS A 228 10.75 6.97 17.77
C HIS A 228 11.60 5.99 18.62
N SER A 229 10.97 5.16 19.45
CA SER A 229 11.66 4.17 20.28
C SER A 229 12.05 2.89 19.53
N LEU A 230 11.52 2.67 18.32
CA LEU A 230 11.73 1.44 17.54
C LEU A 230 12.83 1.55 16.49
N MET A 231 13.30 2.77 16.21
CA MET A 231 14.40 3.02 15.30
C MET A 231 15.69 3.16 16.10
N GLY A 232 16.22 2.02 16.55
CA GLY A 232 17.41 1.93 17.39
C GLY A 232 18.52 2.92 17.02
N GLU A 233 19.07 3.57 18.05
CA GLU A 233 20.27 4.39 17.94
C GLU A 233 21.36 3.59 17.23
N LYS A 234 21.65 3.95 15.97
CA LYS A 234 22.96 3.63 15.40
C LYS A 234 23.98 4.41 16.20
N LYS A 235 24.57 3.78 17.22
CA LYS A 235 25.89 4.16 17.74
C LYS A 235 26.82 4.21 16.53
N ARG A 236 27.20 5.41 16.11
CA ARG A 236 28.30 5.59 15.18
C ARG A 236 29.59 5.20 15.90
N PRO A 237 30.48 4.41 15.28
CA PRO A 237 31.85 4.29 15.76
C PRO A 237 32.60 5.63 15.64
#